data_AF-A0A2C6JB45-F1
#
_entry.id   AF-A0A2C6JB45-F1
#
_cell.length_a   1.000
_cell.length_b   1.000
_cell.length_c   1.000
_cell.angle_alpha   90.00
_cell.angle_beta   90.00
_cell.angle_gamma   90.00
#
_symmetry.space_group_name_H-M   'P 1'
#
loop_
_entity.id
_entity.type
_entity.pdbx_description
1 polymer ?
#
loop_
_entity_poly.entity_id
_entity_poly.type
_entity_poly.pdbx_seq_one_letter_code
_entity_poly.pdbx_strand_id
1 'polypeptide(L)'
;MKLFFVCLSSAVAALAIKTSAVSAAGGDVAALFDRSTNLNEEGNNQLQASPRRLSTKNAVTCDTKSTAEVPDKTATFNEKTLQASFTCGSSYTQGLIPACTATTAKCCIDAKAGNDDANIVTVLGVQGQVKKGTEDPNTYTVTLEKIPDGKRGQKIYYKCKNSGDVAQDFCLVTLALPEIGTSDCAIDRVLNISLGKTASSAKFKCTDGEMTLTPFGVNNGKCSEAEKQTSAVTLTEVDKATKEYQLTVGQLPSQTEQLCYTCTYTDVPSLQDNNQKTKRTCSVIVNVEAAASSTSTVATTSSARSIVTASGALNILVAMFVSLGGFN
;
A
#
# COMPACT_ATOMS: atom_id res chain seq x y z
N MET A 1 -28.17 31.53 22.86
CA MET A 1 -29.31 30.69 23.29
C MET A 1 -29.95 30.04 22.07
N LYS A 2 -29.90 28.69 21.97
CA LYS A 2 -30.67 27.76 21.11
C LYS A 2 -29.86 26.46 21.04
N LEU A 3 -30.07 25.55 22.01
CA LEU A 3 -30.99 24.40 22.01
C LEU A 3 -30.46 23.22 21.18
N PHE A 4 -29.88 22.26 21.92
CA PHE A 4 -29.50 20.92 21.50
C PHE A 4 -30.76 20.06 21.30
N PHE A 5 -30.77 19.24 20.24
CA PHE A 5 -31.64 18.07 20.15
C PHE A 5 -30.79 16.80 20.12
N VAL A 6 -30.92 16.01 21.19
CA VAL A 6 -30.39 14.67 21.34
C VAL A 6 -31.55 13.71 21.09
N CYS A 7 -31.39 12.76 20.17
CA CYS A 7 -32.30 11.62 20.03
C CYS A 7 -31.56 10.35 20.47
N LEU A 8 -31.86 9.90 21.70
CA LEU A 8 -31.69 8.50 22.10
C LEU A 8 -32.88 7.71 21.58
N SER A 9 -32.65 6.55 21.00
CA SER A 9 -33.69 5.52 20.84
C SER A 9 -33.05 4.15 21.02
N SER A 10 -33.30 3.60 22.20
CA SER A 10 -33.09 2.22 22.60
C SER A 10 -34.16 1.33 21.98
N ALA A 11 -33.79 0.15 21.51
CA ALA A 11 -34.72 -0.95 21.29
C ALA A 11 -34.15 -2.23 21.92
N VAL A 12 -34.94 -2.78 22.82
CA VAL A 12 -34.74 -4.04 23.54
C VAL A 12 -35.66 -5.10 22.93
N ALA A 13 -35.25 -6.35 23.09
CA ALA A 13 -36.02 -7.60 23.02
C ALA A 13 -36.08 -8.34 21.68
N ALA A 14 -35.53 -9.55 21.68
CA ALA A 14 -36.35 -10.76 21.65
C ALA A 14 -35.51 -11.99 22.05
N LEU A 15 -35.90 -12.64 23.16
CA LEU A 15 -35.63 -14.06 23.39
C LEU A 15 -36.61 -14.88 22.54
N ALA A 16 -36.12 -15.95 21.92
CA ALA A 16 -36.95 -17.09 21.55
C ALA A 16 -36.15 -18.39 21.68
N ILE A 17 -36.46 -19.14 22.73
CA ILE A 17 -36.09 -20.55 22.89
C ILE A 17 -37.15 -21.38 22.16
N LYS A 18 -36.73 -22.35 21.34
CA LYS A 18 -37.52 -23.55 21.04
C LYS A 18 -36.60 -24.79 20.99
N THR A 19 -36.78 -25.65 21.98
CA THR A 19 -36.54 -27.10 21.94
C THR A 19 -37.59 -27.76 21.04
N SER A 20 -37.27 -28.80 20.28
CA SER A 20 -37.56 -30.25 20.48
C SER A 20 -37.52 -30.88 19.07
N ALA A 21 -37.27 -32.14 18.74
CA ALA A 21 -36.74 -33.36 19.34
C ALA A 21 -36.78 -34.43 18.21
N VAL A 22 -36.20 -35.62 18.46
CA VAL A 22 -36.45 -36.93 17.81
C VAL A 22 -35.68 -37.23 16.51
N SER A 23 -35.15 -38.41 16.19
CA SER A 23 -34.57 -39.59 16.88
C SER A 23 -34.12 -40.56 15.76
N ALA A 24 -33.21 -41.48 16.10
CA ALA A 24 -33.12 -42.88 15.66
C ALA A 24 -32.05 -43.31 14.62
N ALA A 25 -31.56 -44.53 14.91
CA ALA A 25 -30.56 -45.41 14.29
C ALA A 25 -29.09 -45.05 14.59
N GLY A 26 -28.30 -45.79 15.37
CA GLY A 26 -28.33 -47.21 15.73
C GLY A 26 -27.25 -47.96 14.94
N GLY A 27 -26.13 -48.31 15.58
CA GLY A 27 -25.05 -49.11 14.99
C GLY A 27 -23.85 -49.22 15.92
N ASP A 28 -23.68 -50.42 16.48
CA ASP A 28 -22.62 -50.87 17.40
C ASP A 28 -21.18 -50.57 16.95
N VAL A 29 -20.27 -50.50 17.92
CA VAL A 29 -19.29 -51.56 18.27
C VAL A 29 -18.12 -50.91 19.02
N ALA A 30 -17.97 -51.29 20.27
CA ALA A 30 -16.77 -51.09 21.07
C ALA A 30 -15.57 -51.82 20.45
N ALA A 31 -14.49 -51.10 20.15
CA ALA A 31 -13.12 -51.63 20.21
C ALA A 31 -12.12 -50.49 19.98
N LEU A 32 -11.01 -50.52 20.73
CA LEU A 32 -9.76 -49.81 20.49
C LEU A 32 -9.76 -48.31 20.83
N PHE A 33 -9.54 -48.00 22.11
CA PHE A 33 -8.20 -47.63 22.60
C PHE A 33 -8.30 -47.38 24.11
N ASP A 34 -8.27 -48.50 24.83
CA ASP A 34 -7.84 -48.52 26.22
C ASP A 34 -6.35 -48.19 26.23
N ARG A 35 -6.01 -46.96 26.62
CA ARG A 35 -4.66 -46.61 27.04
C ARG A 35 -4.75 -45.62 28.20
N SER A 36 -5.18 -46.14 29.34
CA SER A 36 -4.77 -45.61 30.64
C SER A 36 -3.25 -45.50 30.66
N THR A 37 -2.73 -44.27 30.59
CA THR A 37 -1.34 -43.99 30.97
C THR A 37 -1.39 -43.05 32.17
N ASN A 38 -0.87 -43.60 33.26
CA ASN A 38 -0.60 -42.98 34.54
C ASN A 38 -0.15 -41.52 34.40
N LEU A 39 -0.94 -40.61 34.95
CA LEU A 39 -0.51 -39.26 35.29
C LEU A 39 -0.55 -39.14 36.81
N ASN A 40 0.56 -39.50 37.43
CA ASN A 40 1.01 -38.97 38.72
C ASN A 40 2.45 -39.42 38.91
N GLU A 41 3.41 -38.50 38.71
CA GLU A 41 4.29 -38.02 39.78
C GLU A 41 5.39 -37.10 39.21
N GLU A 42 5.52 -35.95 39.88
CA GLU A 42 6.74 -35.14 40.04
C GLU A 42 7.33 -34.40 38.83
N GLY A 43 6.94 -33.13 38.73
CA GLY A 43 7.69 -32.10 38.02
C GLY A 43 7.22 -30.71 38.43
N ASN A 44 7.84 -30.14 39.46
CA ASN A 44 7.54 -28.82 40.03
C ASN A 44 7.94 -27.63 39.12
N ASN A 45 7.76 -27.77 37.81
CA ASN A 45 7.89 -26.69 36.86
C ASN A 45 6.50 -26.46 36.30
N GLN A 46 5.82 -25.40 36.78
CA GLN A 46 4.79 -24.77 35.95
C GLN A 46 5.46 -24.49 34.60
N LEU A 47 5.14 -25.30 33.60
CA LEU A 47 5.22 -24.88 32.22
C LEU A 47 4.22 -23.73 32.11
N GLN A 48 4.65 -22.54 32.51
CA GLN A 48 4.15 -21.31 31.95
C GLN A 48 4.29 -21.50 30.45
N ALA A 49 3.20 -21.91 29.80
CA ALA A 49 3.02 -21.68 28.40
C ALA A 49 3.14 -20.16 28.26
N SER A 50 4.36 -19.69 28.04
CA SER A 50 4.63 -18.33 27.63
C SER A 50 3.69 -18.13 26.44
N PRO A 51 2.64 -17.30 26.57
CA PRO A 51 1.67 -17.17 25.50
C PRO A 51 2.48 -16.83 24.28
N ARG A 52 2.40 -17.70 23.28
CA ARG A 52 3.15 -17.60 22.04
C ARG A 52 2.86 -16.22 21.48
N ARG A 53 3.73 -15.25 21.83
CA ARG A 53 3.62 -13.86 21.43
C ARG A 53 3.52 -13.96 19.92
N LEU A 54 2.38 -13.55 19.37
CA LEU A 54 2.22 -13.31 17.95
C LEU A 54 3.25 -12.26 17.61
N SER A 55 4.47 -12.71 17.28
CA SER A 55 5.57 -11.84 16.92
C SER A 55 5.20 -11.26 15.57
N THR A 56 4.56 -10.10 15.60
CA THR A 56 4.58 -9.17 14.49
C THR A 56 6.05 -8.99 14.13
N LYS A 57 6.42 -9.51 12.96
CA LYS A 57 7.79 -9.78 12.49
C LYS A 57 8.74 -8.57 12.50
N ASN A 58 8.24 -7.37 12.86
CA ASN A 58 8.94 -6.09 12.87
C ASN A 58 8.84 -5.33 14.20
N ALA A 59 8.32 -5.93 15.28
CA ALA A 59 8.20 -5.25 16.56
C ALA A 59 9.56 -5.16 17.27
N VAL A 60 9.97 -3.96 17.67
CA VAL A 60 11.21 -3.74 18.46
C VAL A 60 10.90 -3.45 19.91
N THR A 61 11.64 -4.07 20.81
CA THR A 61 11.57 -3.76 22.25
C THR A 61 12.69 -2.80 22.61
N CYS A 62 12.37 -1.76 23.37
CA CYS A 62 13.38 -0.91 23.96
C CYS A 62 13.57 -1.15 25.45
N ASP A 63 14.72 -1.70 25.80
CA ASP A 63 15.11 -2.12 27.15
C ASP A 63 16.40 -1.44 27.63
N THR A 64 17.15 -0.81 26.72
CA THR A 64 18.44 -0.19 26.98
C THR A 64 18.26 1.31 27.17
N LYS A 65 18.79 1.86 28.28
CA LYS A 65 18.76 3.30 28.56
C LYS A 65 19.82 4.02 27.73
N SER A 66 19.44 5.14 27.13
CA SER A 66 20.37 6.02 26.41
C SER A 66 20.22 7.45 26.91
N THR A 67 21.35 8.15 27.01
CA THR A 67 21.40 9.60 27.22
C THR A 67 21.74 10.36 25.94
N ALA A 68 22.00 9.62 24.85
CA ALA A 68 22.36 10.18 23.56
C ALA A 68 21.13 10.21 22.63
N GLU A 69 21.00 11.28 21.84
CA GLU A 69 19.97 11.42 20.79
C GLU A 69 20.30 10.56 19.55
N VAL A 70 20.74 9.32 19.77
CA VAL A 70 21.03 8.33 18.73
C VAL A 70 19.92 7.28 18.75
N PRO A 71 19.34 6.91 17.60
CA PRO A 71 18.33 5.86 17.55
C PRO A 71 18.82 4.54 18.15
N ASP A 72 18.16 4.07 19.21
CA ASP A 72 18.53 2.81 19.85
C ASP A 72 17.93 1.61 19.10
N LYS A 73 16.73 1.81 18.52
CA LYS A 73 15.98 0.78 17.79
C LYS A 73 15.26 1.37 16.57
N THR A 74 15.18 0.59 15.50
CA THR A 74 14.38 0.93 14.32
C THR A 74 13.37 -0.17 14.03
N ALA A 75 12.09 0.19 13.94
CA ALA A 75 11.05 -0.66 13.37
C ALA A 75 10.64 -0.12 12.00
N THR A 76 10.33 -1.00 11.06
CA THR A 76 9.93 -0.62 9.70
C THR A 76 8.44 -0.89 9.52
N PHE A 77 7.72 0.08 8.94
CA PHE A 77 6.33 -0.13 8.55
C PHE A 77 6.22 -1.29 7.57
N ASN A 78 5.24 -2.15 7.79
CA ASN A 78 4.99 -3.29 6.92
C ASN A 78 4.09 -2.87 5.74
N GLU A 79 4.51 -3.17 4.51
CA GLU A 79 3.78 -2.83 3.29
C GLU A 79 2.40 -3.49 3.17
N LYS A 80 2.19 -4.65 3.82
CA LYS A 80 0.92 -5.38 3.81
C LYS A 80 -0.07 -4.85 4.85
N THR A 81 0.42 -4.45 6.02
CA THR A 81 -0.45 -4.04 7.14
C THR A 81 -0.48 -2.54 7.39
N LEU A 82 0.40 -1.77 6.75
CA LEU A 82 0.58 -0.32 6.99
C LEU A 82 0.87 0.01 8.46
N GLN A 83 1.43 -0.96 9.20
CA GLN A 83 1.67 -0.86 10.64
C GLN A 83 3.15 -1.02 10.97
N ALA A 84 3.58 -0.31 12.01
CA ALA A 84 4.81 -0.57 12.74
C ALA A 84 4.48 -0.64 14.23
N SER A 85 5.12 -1.55 14.96
CA SER A 85 4.90 -1.70 16.40
C SER A 85 6.23 -1.65 17.15
N PHE A 86 6.18 -1.18 18.38
CA PHE A 86 7.34 -1.19 19.28
C PHE A 86 6.86 -1.32 20.73
N THR A 87 7.74 -1.80 21.60
CA THR A 87 7.44 -2.01 23.01
C THR A 87 8.41 -1.20 23.85
N CYS A 88 7.90 -0.35 24.73
CA CYS A 88 8.72 0.25 25.78
C CYS A 88 8.97 -0.80 26.87
N GLY A 89 10.22 -1.06 27.23
CA GLY A 89 10.57 -2.00 28.28
C GLY A 89 10.00 -1.60 29.65
N SER A 90 9.95 -2.53 30.60
CA SER A 90 9.36 -2.32 31.93
C SER A 90 10.01 -1.21 32.75
N SER A 91 11.24 -0.83 32.43
CA SER A 91 11.95 0.32 33.02
C SER A 91 11.36 1.68 32.59
N TYR A 92 10.59 1.74 31.51
CA TYR A 92 10.03 2.97 30.95
C TYR A 92 8.60 3.25 31.44
N THR A 93 8.47 3.58 32.72
CA THR A 93 7.19 3.69 33.41
C THR A 93 6.48 5.04 33.25
N GLN A 94 7.15 6.08 32.73
CA GLN A 94 6.53 7.40 32.49
C GLN A 94 5.84 7.53 31.13
N GLY A 95 5.84 6.46 30.32
CA GLY A 95 5.07 6.39 29.08
C GLY A 95 5.84 6.86 27.85
N LEU A 96 5.08 7.30 26.85
CA LEU A 96 5.56 7.61 25.51
C LEU A 96 5.64 9.13 25.29
N ILE A 97 6.63 9.57 24.52
CA ILE A 97 6.69 10.93 23.94
C ILE A 97 6.65 10.80 22.41
N PRO A 98 5.74 11.51 21.72
CA PRO A 98 4.62 12.26 22.29
C PRO A 98 3.67 11.34 23.07
N ALA A 99 2.94 11.89 24.03
CA ALA A 99 1.99 11.12 24.84
C ALA A 99 0.95 10.43 23.94
N CYS A 100 0.77 9.13 24.12
CA CYS A 100 -0.24 8.36 23.40
C CYS A 100 -1.58 8.44 24.12
N THR A 101 -2.58 9.03 23.47
CA THR A 101 -3.99 8.91 23.83
C THR A 101 -4.71 8.07 22.76
N ALA A 102 -5.95 7.66 23.01
CA ALA A 102 -6.71 6.84 22.06
C ALA A 102 -6.89 7.45 20.66
N THR A 103 -6.57 8.75 20.49
CA THR A 103 -6.75 9.52 19.26
C THR A 103 -5.48 10.26 18.81
N THR A 104 -4.32 10.00 19.43
CA THR A 104 -3.10 10.72 19.05
C THR A 104 -2.55 10.24 17.71
N ALA A 105 -2.44 11.19 16.78
CA ALA A 105 -1.76 11.06 15.49
C ALA A 105 -0.41 11.79 15.51
N LYS A 106 0.28 11.78 16.65
CA LYS A 106 1.46 12.62 16.90
C LYS A 106 2.74 11.80 16.91
N CYS A 107 3.85 12.39 16.45
CA CYS A 107 5.18 11.83 16.46
C CYS A 107 6.25 12.93 16.65
N CYS A 108 7.49 12.52 16.93
CA CYS A 108 8.64 13.41 16.86
C CYS A 108 9.15 13.47 15.40
N ILE A 109 9.47 14.67 14.92
CA ILE A 109 9.97 14.90 13.54
C ILE A 109 11.40 14.38 13.37
N ASP A 110 12.21 14.55 14.40
CA ASP A 110 13.61 14.19 14.42
C ASP A 110 13.97 13.46 15.73
N ALA A 111 15.23 13.01 15.80
CA ALA A 111 15.76 12.34 16.97
C ALA A 111 15.93 13.26 18.19
N LYS A 112 15.85 14.58 18.00
CA LYS A 112 16.18 15.60 19.00
C LYS A 112 14.95 16.09 19.76
N ALA A 113 15.15 16.56 20.98
CA ALA A 113 14.08 16.97 21.90
C ALA A 113 13.32 18.28 21.57
N GLY A 114 13.51 18.85 20.37
CA GLY A 114 12.94 20.15 20.02
C GLY A 114 11.49 20.11 19.50
N ASN A 115 11.07 19.02 18.85
CA ASN A 115 9.81 18.93 18.11
C ASN A 115 9.05 17.62 18.41
N ASP A 116 8.76 17.42 19.69
CA ASP A 116 8.22 16.17 20.25
C ASP A 116 6.69 16.03 20.17
N ASP A 117 6.00 16.75 19.27
CA ASP A 117 4.53 16.76 19.23
C ASP A 117 3.91 17.06 17.84
N ALA A 118 4.63 16.75 16.76
CA ALA A 118 4.17 17.00 15.41
C ALA A 118 3.10 15.99 14.97
N ASN A 119 2.14 16.42 14.14
CA ASN A 119 1.16 15.49 13.58
C ASN A 119 1.79 14.65 12.46
N ILE A 120 1.52 13.34 12.45
CA ILE A 120 1.93 12.39 11.41
C ILE A 120 1.51 12.89 10.02
N VAL A 121 0.29 13.44 9.90
CA VAL A 121 -0.19 14.02 8.63
C VAL A 121 0.66 15.18 8.14
N THR A 122 1.22 15.98 9.05
CA THR A 122 2.11 17.09 8.67
C THR A 122 3.49 16.59 8.28
N VAL A 123 4.00 15.55 8.96
CA VAL A 123 5.37 15.04 8.74
C VAL A 123 5.46 14.13 7.50
N LEU A 124 4.49 13.22 7.35
CA LEU A 124 4.45 12.21 6.31
C LEU A 124 3.45 12.53 5.18
N GLY A 125 2.54 13.49 5.36
CA GLY A 125 1.52 13.83 4.36
C GLY A 125 0.35 12.85 4.29
N VAL A 126 0.19 11.97 5.29
CA VAL A 126 -0.84 10.92 5.34
C VAL A 126 -1.43 10.81 6.74
N GLN A 127 -2.70 10.43 6.85
CA GLN A 127 -3.29 10.20 8.16
C GLN A 127 -2.62 9.01 8.86
N GLY A 128 -2.54 9.09 10.18
CA GLY A 128 -1.94 8.06 11.02
C GLY A 128 -2.58 8.03 12.39
N GLN A 129 -2.42 6.91 13.10
CA GLN A 129 -2.85 6.76 14.49
C GLN A 129 -1.81 5.99 15.28
N VAL A 130 -1.77 6.24 16.58
CA VAL A 130 -0.99 5.45 17.55
C VAL A 130 -1.97 4.81 18.53
N LYS A 131 -1.91 3.49 18.66
CA LYS A 131 -2.71 2.73 19.62
C LYS A 131 -1.83 1.99 20.60
N LYS A 132 -2.15 2.14 21.89
CA LYS A 132 -1.58 1.34 22.98
C LYS A 132 -2.20 -0.06 22.95
N GLY A 133 -1.39 -1.10 23.13
CA GLY A 133 -1.82 -2.49 23.16
C GLY A 133 -2.75 -2.75 24.34
N THR A 134 -3.78 -3.57 24.10
CA THR A 134 -4.73 -4.01 25.15
C THR A 134 -4.18 -5.17 25.96
N GLU A 135 -3.48 -6.10 25.31
CA GLU A 135 -2.84 -7.26 25.95
C GLU A 135 -1.51 -6.90 26.60
N ASP A 136 -0.74 -6.01 25.95
CA ASP A 136 0.50 -5.46 26.48
C ASP A 136 0.42 -3.92 26.46
N PRO A 137 0.18 -3.29 27.63
CA PRO A 137 0.06 -1.84 27.70
C PRO A 137 1.38 -1.14 27.33
N ASN A 138 2.51 -1.82 27.32
CA ASN A 138 3.77 -1.18 26.94
C ASN A 138 4.07 -1.28 25.44
N THR A 139 3.23 -1.98 24.68
CA THR A 139 3.34 -2.06 23.22
C THR A 139 2.50 -0.98 22.56
N TYR A 140 3.08 -0.30 21.59
CA TYR A 140 2.44 0.73 20.78
C TYR A 140 2.45 0.29 19.32
N THR A 141 1.33 0.45 18.63
CA THR A 141 1.20 0.19 17.20
C THR A 141 0.81 1.48 16.50
N VAL A 142 1.63 1.88 15.54
CA VAL A 142 1.36 3.00 14.65
C VAL A 142 0.80 2.45 13.35
N THR A 143 -0.39 2.91 12.97
CA THR A 143 -1.05 2.54 11.71
C THR A 143 -1.12 3.78 10.81
N LEU A 144 -0.75 3.65 9.54
CA LEU A 144 -0.89 4.71 8.53
C LEU A 144 -2.06 4.42 7.60
N GLU A 145 -2.66 5.47 7.05
CA GLU A 145 -3.68 5.35 6.00
C GLU A 145 -3.09 4.77 4.71
N LYS A 146 -1.86 5.16 4.37
CA LYS A 146 -1.06 4.64 3.25
C LYS A 146 0.41 4.99 3.47
N ILE A 147 1.31 4.29 2.78
CA ILE A 147 2.73 4.69 2.72
C ILE A 147 2.91 5.65 1.53
N PRO A 148 3.28 6.92 1.75
CA PRO A 148 3.43 7.88 0.66
C PRO A 148 4.67 7.57 -0.19
N ASP A 149 4.49 7.36 -1.49
CA ASP A 149 5.59 6.97 -2.40
C ASP A 149 6.77 7.95 -2.39
N GLY A 150 6.50 9.26 -2.37
CA GLY A 150 7.53 10.31 -2.32
C GLY A 150 8.22 10.45 -0.97
N LYS A 151 7.85 9.66 0.04
CA LYS A 151 8.41 9.69 1.40
C LYS A 151 8.98 8.35 1.85
N ARG A 152 9.08 7.36 0.97
CA ARG A 152 9.72 6.07 1.28
C ARG A 152 11.14 6.29 1.81
N GLY A 153 11.55 5.54 2.82
CA GLY A 153 12.79 5.77 3.57
C GLY A 153 12.74 6.91 4.61
N GLN A 154 11.70 7.77 4.61
CA GLN A 154 11.52 8.78 5.65
C GLN A 154 11.20 8.11 7.01
N LYS A 155 11.59 8.79 8.08
CA LYS A 155 11.49 8.29 9.46
C LYS A 155 10.63 9.23 10.31
N ILE A 156 9.97 8.65 11.30
CA ILE A 156 9.36 9.36 12.44
C ILE A 156 9.89 8.73 13.72
N TYR A 157 9.80 9.46 14.83
CA TYR A 157 10.43 9.04 16.08
C TYR A 157 9.46 9.07 17.25
N TYR A 158 9.75 8.25 18.25
CA TYR A 158 9.07 8.19 19.54
C TYR A 158 10.10 7.96 20.64
N LYS A 159 9.81 8.43 21.86
CA LYS A 159 10.67 8.18 23.02
C LYS A 159 9.91 7.42 24.10
N CYS A 160 10.52 6.38 24.64
CA CYS A 160 10.07 5.72 25.87
C CYS A 160 10.74 6.43 27.06
N LYS A 161 9.94 6.92 28.03
CA LYS A 161 10.45 7.70 29.16
C LYS A 161 10.56 6.88 30.45
N ASN A 162 11.73 6.93 31.09
CA ASN A 162 12.00 6.28 32.37
C ASN A 162 11.48 7.13 33.56
N SER A 163 11.27 6.51 34.72
CA SER A 163 10.82 7.17 35.97
C SER A 163 11.85 8.03 36.69
N GLY A 164 13.06 8.19 36.17
CA GLY A 164 14.08 9.03 36.80
C GLY A 164 13.85 10.53 36.56
N ASP A 165 14.10 11.35 37.59
CA ASP A 165 14.15 12.82 37.52
C ASP A 165 15.30 13.36 36.63
N VAL A 166 16.13 12.48 36.08
CA VAL A 166 17.16 12.87 35.13
C VAL A 166 16.47 12.99 33.77
N ALA A 167 16.30 14.23 33.30
CA ALA A 167 15.66 14.62 32.04
C ALA A 167 16.28 14.01 30.75
N GLN A 168 17.13 12.99 30.87
CA GLN A 168 17.94 12.42 29.79
C GLN A 168 17.89 10.89 29.70
N ASP A 169 17.22 10.16 30.61
CA ASP A 169 17.06 8.70 30.47
C ASP A 169 15.84 8.38 29.61
N PHE A 170 16.02 8.35 28.29
CA PHE A 170 15.00 7.91 27.35
C PHE A 170 15.54 6.81 26.44
N CYS A 171 14.62 6.14 25.75
CA CYS A 171 14.99 5.35 24.59
C CYS A 171 14.34 5.92 23.35
N LEU A 172 15.14 6.13 22.31
CA LEU A 172 14.65 6.63 21.03
C LEU A 172 14.31 5.48 20.09
N VAL A 173 13.03 5.37 19.74
CA VAL A 173 12.50 4.44 18.75
C VAL A 173 12.29 5.18 17.43
N THR A 174 12.91 4.66 16.38
CA THR A 174 12.68 5.12 15.00
C THR A 174 11.68 4.23 14.30
N LEU A 175 10.66 4.82 13.68
CA LEU A 175 9.79 4.11 12.75
C LEU A 175 10.12 4.57 11.32
N ALA A 176 10.63 3.67 10.50
CA ALA A 176 11.02 3.95 9.13
C ALA A 176 9.95 3.50 8.13
N LEU A 177 9.64 4.35 7.16
CA LEU A 177 8.87 3.95 5.99
C LEU A 177 9.74 3.00 5.14
N PRO A 178 9.23 1.84 4.72
CA PRO A 178 9.98 0.87 3.94
C PRO A 178 10.44 1.45 2.60
N GLU A 179 11.64 1.06 2.20
CA GLU A 179 12.15 1.25 0.86
C GLU A 179 11.70 0.06 0.00
N ILE A 180 11.20 0.35 -1.20
CA ILE A 180 10.83 -0.67 -2.18
C ILE A 180 11.37 -0.25 -3.55
N GLY A 181 11.58 -1.22 -4.45
CA GLY A 181 12.05 -0.97 -5.80
C GLY A 181 11.08 -0.11 -6.61
N THR A 182 11.59 0.53 -7.67
CA THR A 182 10.75 1.32 -8.58
C THR A 182 9.66 0.50 -9.27
N SER A 183 9.90 -0.81 -9.43
CA SER A 183 8.99 -1.76 -10.06
C SER A 183 8.26 -2.67 -9.04
N ASP A 184 8.28 -2.34 -7.76
CA ASP A 184 7.61 -3.13 -6.73
C ASP A 184 6.20 -2.56 -6.47
N CYS A 185 5.17 -3.40 -6.60
CA CYS A 185 3.82 -3.03 -6.21
C CYS A 185 3.70 -2.96 -4.69
N ALA A 186 2.89 -2.02 -4.23
CA ALA A 186 2.58 -1.79 -2.82
C ALA A 186 1.15 -1.25 -2.70
N ILE A 187 0.55 -1.37 -1.51
CA ILE A 187 -0.81 -0.91 -1.27
C ILE A 187 -1.00 0.55 -1.72
N ASP A 188 -2.05 0.78 -2.53
CA ASP A 188 -2.42 2.06 -3.18
C ASP A 188 -1.38 2.70 -4.09
N ARG A 189 -0.29 2.00 -4.41
CA ARG A 189 0.70 2.45 -5.38
C ARG A 189 0.16 2.31 -6.80
N VAL A 190 0.56 3.22 -7.68
CA VAL A 190 0.33 3.12 -9.12
C VAL A 190 1.66 3.01 -9.85
N LEU A 191 1.90 1.86 -10.46
CA LEU A 191 3.04 1.63 -11.34
C LEU A 191 2.65 1.99 -12.77
N ASN A 192 3.48 2.79 -13.44
CA ASN A 192 3.32 3.11 -14.85
C ASN A 192 4.46 2.46 -15.64
N ILE A 193 4.11 1.56 -16.55
CA ILE A 193 5.06 0.80 -17.37
C ILE A 193 4.77 1.13 -18.83
N SER A 194 5.80 1.46 -19.60
CA SER A 194 5.66 1.70 -21.04
C SER A 194 6.31 0.55 -21.79
N LEU A 195 5.58 -0.03 -22.74
CA LEU A 195 6.02 -1.13 -23.57
C LEU A 195 5.86 -0.77 -25.04
N GLY A 196 6.77 -1.25 -25.87
CA GLY A 196 6.80 -0.93 -27.29
C GLY A 196 7.81 -1.77 -28.04
N LYS A 197 8.21 -1.28 -29.22
CA LYS A 197 9.16 -2.02 -30.07
C LYS A 197 10.56 -2.09 -29.44
N THR A 198 10.98 -1.01 -28.77
CA THR A 198 12.30 -0.89 -28.15
C THR A 198 12.36 -1.45 -26.73
N ALA A 199 11.24 -1.43 -26.01
CA ALA A 199 11.06 -2.01 -24.69
C ALA A 199 9.92 -3.03 -24.74
N SER A 200 10.20 -4.22 -25.27
CA SER A 200 9.19 -5.25 -25.51
C SER A 200 8.80 -6.04 -24.26
N SER A 201 9.51 -5.86 -23.13
CA SER A 201 9.14 -6.48 -21.87
C SER A 201 9.53 -5.62 -20.67
N ALA A 202 8.82 -5.84 -19.57
CA ALA A 202 9.11 -5.23 -18.28
C ALA A 202 8.76 -6.18 -17.15
N LYS A 203 9.48 -6.07 -16.03
CA LYS A 203 9.24 -6.86 -14.83
C LYS A 203 8.79 -5.98 -13.68
N PHE A 204 7.92 -6.52 -12.84
CA PHE A 204 7.47 -5.90 -11.61
C PHE A 204 7.14 -6.98 -10.56
N LYS A 205 7.10 -6.60 -9.28
CA LYS A 205 6.84 -7.54 -8.19
C LYS A 205 5.52 -7.22 -7.49
N CYS A 206 4.70 -8.21 -7.24
CA CYS A 206 3.49 -8.11 -6.41
C CYS A 206 3.72 -8.89 -5.11
N THR A 207 4.75 -8.47 -4.35
CA THR A 207 5.13 -9.14 -3.11
C THR A 207 3.99 -9.04 -2.09
N ASP A 208 3.67 -10.14 -1.42
CA ASP A 208 2.59 -10.27 -0.43
C ASP A 208 1.15 -10.02 -0.93
N GLY A 209 0.99 -9.80 -2.24
CA GLY A 209 -0.31 -9.64 -2.89
C GLY A 209 -0.65 -10.78 -3.84
N GLU A 210 -1.86 -10.75 -4.36
CA GLU A 210 -2.38 -11.65 -5.39
C GLU A 210 -2.63 -10.89 -6.68
N MET A 211 -2.00 -11.33 -7.77
CA MET A 211 -2.08 -10.67 -9.06
C MET A 211 -3.29 -11.14 -9.88
N THR A 212 -4.08 -10.21 -10.39
CA THR A 212 -5.06 -10.51 -11.44
C THR A 212 -4.37 -10.53 -12.79
N LEU A 213 -4.43 -11.69 -13.47
CA LEU A 213 -3.73 -11.92 -14.75
C LEU A 213 -4.47 -11.32 -15.95
N THR A 214 -5.77 -11.08 -15.83
CA THR A 214 -6.57 -10.41 -16.86
C THR A 214 -6.48 -8.89 -16.66
N PRO A 215 -6.18 -8.12 -17.72
CA PRO A 215 -6.16 -6.67 -17.60
C PRO A 215 -7.57 -6.08 -17.60
N PHE A 216 -7.70 -4.93 -16.95
CA PHE A 216 -8.83 -4.03 -17.00
C PHE A 216 -8.53 -2.85 -17.93
N GLY A 217 -9.58 -2.13 -18.32
CA GLY A 217 -9.42 -0.80 -18.91
C GLY A 217 -8.80 0.21 -17.93
N VAL A 218 -8.38 1.35 -18.46
CA VAL A 218 -7.92 2.50 -17.65
C VAL A 218 -8.91 3.65 -17.83
N ASN A 219 -9.38 4.22 -16.72
CA ASN A 219 -10.22 5.40 -16.70
C ASN A 219 -9.69 6.39 -15.66
N ASN A 220 -9.42 7.63 -16.08
CA ASN A 220 -8.86 8.69 -15.22
C ASN A 220 -7.61 8.26 -14.42
N GLY A 221 -6.70 7.51 -15.06
CA GLY A 221 -5.47 7.04 -14.44
C GLY A 221 -5.66 5.96 -13.36
N LYS A 222 -6.82 5.29 -13.34
CA LYS A 222 -7.12 4.15 -12.47
C LYS A 222 -7.63 2.96 -13.27
N CYS A 223 -7.50 1.76 -12.74
CA CYS A 223 -8.14 0.59 -13.33
C CYS A 223 -9.67 0.77 -13.32
N SER A 224 -10.31 0.50 -14.45
CA SER A 224 -11.77 0.38 -14.52
C SER A 224 -12.23 -0.95 -13.91
N GLU A 225 -13.54 -1.09 -13.72
CA GLU A 225 -14.14 -2.36 -13.29
C GLU A 225 -14.32 -3.36 -14.43
N ALA A 226 -14.33 -2.87 -15.69
CA ALA A 226 -14.48 -3.71 -16.86
C ALA A 226 -13.16 -4.36 -17.28
N GLU A 227 -13.16 -5.69 -17.37
CA GLU A 227 -12.09 -6.46 -17.99
C GLU A 227 -11.93 -6.06 -19.46
N LYS A 228 -10.70 -6.10 -19.93
CA LYS A 228 -10.34 -5.73 -21.29
C LYS A 228 -9.64 -6.88 -21.98
N GLN A 229 -10.22 -7.34 -23.08
CA GLN A 229 -9.59 -8.33 -23.95
C GLN A 229 -8.52 -7.63 -24.79
N THR A 230 -7.31 -8.19 -24.83
CA THR A 230 -6.19 -7.64 -25.59
C THR A 230 -5.22 -8.76 -25.99
N SER A 231 -4.59 -8.61 -27.16
CA SER A 231 -3.44 -9.42 -27.59
C SER A 231 -2.12 -8.64 -27.51
N ALA A 232 -2.18 -7.41 -27.01
CA ALA A 232 -1.04 -6.49 -27.02
C ALA A 232 0.02 -6.86 -25.99
N VAL A 233 -0.41 -7.37 -24.83
CA VAL A 233 0.50 -7.73 -23.73
C VAL A 233 0.06 -9.03 -23.08
N THR A 234 1.04 -9.89 -22.82
CA THR A 234 0.90 -11.08 -22.00
C THR A 234 1.57 -10.85 -20.66
N LEU A 235 0.89 -11.20 -19.57
CA LEU A 235 1.42 -11.18 -18.21
C LEU A 235 1.71 -12.62 -17.76
N THR A 236 2.94 -12.89 -17.32
CA THR A 236 3.34 -14.20 -16.80
C THR A 236 3.97 -14.07 -15.41
N GLU A 237 3.69 -15.02 -14.52
CA GLU A 237 4.42 -15.17 -13.25
C GLU A 237 5.76 -15.84 -13.58
N VAL A 238 6.87 -15.13 -13.38
CA VAL A 238 8.23 -15.63 -13.70
C VAL A 238 8.92 -16.22 -12.49
N ASP A 239 8.56 -15.77 -11.29
CA ASP A 239 9.03 -16.35 -10.02
C ASP A 239 7.92 -16.31 -8.96
N LYS A 240 7.46 -17.51 -8.58
CA LYS A 240 6.40 -17.70 -7.60
C LYS A 240 6.84 -17.40 -6.17
N ALA A 241 8.13 -17.55 -5.86
CA ALA A 241 8.67 -17.32 -4.51
C ALA A 241 8.76 -15.82 -4.21
N THR A 242 9.20 -15.04 -5.19
CA THR A 242 9.32 -13.58 -5.05
C THR A 242 8.09 -12.81 -5.53
N LYS A 243 7.11 -13.51 -6.14
CA LYS A 243 5.94 -12.92 -6.79
C LYS A 243 6.33 -11.90 -7.85
N GLU A 244 7.33 -12.26 -8.64
CA GLU A 244 7.78 -11.49 -9.80
C GLU A 244 6.97 -11.86 -11.03
N TYR A 245 6.52 -10.84 -11.75
CA TYR A 245 5.75 -10.96 -12.97
C TYR A 245 6.43 -10.23 -14.12
N GLN A 246 6.26 -10.76 -15.33
CA GLN A 246 6.79 -10.17 -16.56
C GLN A 246 5.65 -9.84 -17.52
N LEU A 247 5.60 -8.59 -17.94
CA LEU A 247 4.80 -8.13 -19.06
C LEU A 247 5.64 -8.27 -20.33
N THR A 248 5.07 -8.87 -21.36
CA THR A 248 5.73 -9.01 -22.67
C THR A 248 4.76 -8.57 -23.76
N VAL A 249 5.24 -7.74 -24.68
CA VAL A 249 4.50 -7.33 -25.87
C VAL A 249 4.25 -8.56 -26.74
N GLY A 250 2.98 -8.84 -27.02
CA GLY A 250 2.55 -9.80 -28.03
C GLY A 250 2.51 -9.11 -29.39
N GLN A 251 1.32 -8.65 -29.78
CA GLN A 251 1.12 -7.91 -31.02
C GLN A 251 0.95 -6.41 -30.73
N LEU A 252 1.83 -5.56 -31.28
CA LEU A 252 1.66 -4.11 -31.13
C LEU A 252 0.29 -3.67 -31.71
N PRO A 253 -0.53 -2.95 -30.94
CA PRO A 253 -1.85 -2.50 -31.38
C PRO A 253 -1.74 -1.43 -32.48
N SER A 254 -2.79 -1.21 -33.27
CA SER A 254 -2.79 -0.16 -34.31
C SER A 254 -2.83 1.27 -33.74
N GLN A 255 -3.21 1.41 -32.47
CA GLN A 255 -3.25 2.65 -31.72
C GLN A 255 -2.71 2.40 -30.31
N THR A 256 -2.19 3.43 -29.65
CA THR A 256 -1.70 3.30 -28.28
C THR A 256 -2.79 2.77 -27.37
N GLU A 257 -2.45 1.73 -26.62
CA GLU A 257 -3.40 1.04 -25.75
C GLU A 257 -2.96 1.14 -24.29
N GLN A 258 -3.91 1.41 -23.40
CA GLN A 258 -3.69 1.32 -21.96
C GLN A 258 -4.38 0.08 -21.39
N LEU A 259 -3.63 -0.64 -20.56
CA LEU A 259 -4.07 -1.83 -19.83
C LEU A 259 -3.79 -1.63 -18.35
N CYS A 260 -4.65 -2.15 -17.49
CA CYS A 260 -4.49 -2.05 -16.04
C CYS A 260 -4.51 -3.42 -15.41
N TYR A 261 -3.44 -3.81 -14.74
CA TYR A 261 -3.42 -5.02 -13.94
C TYR A 261 -3.47 -4.65 -12.45
N THR A 262 -4.10 -5.48 -11.63
CA THR A 262 -4.22 -5.20 -10.19
C THR A 262 -3.52 -6.27 -9.36
N CYS A 263 -2.76 -5.80 -8.37
CA CYS A 263 -2.19 -6.62 -7.32
C CYS A 263 -3.01 -6.37 -6.05
N THR A 264 -3.67 -7.41 -5.53
CA THR A 264 -4.61 -7.35 -4.42
C THR A 264 -3.94 -7.72 -3.10
N TYR A 265 -4.17 -6.94 -2.05
CA TYR A 265 -3.75 -7.21 -0.69
C TYR A 265 -4.98 -7.43 0.18
N THR A 266 -5.08 -8.60 0.80
CA THR A 266 -6.12 -8.91 1.79
C THR A 266 -5.64 -8.58 3.19
N ASP A 267 -6.60 -8.50 4.13
CA ASP A 267 -6.33 -8.36 5.56
C ASP A 267 -5.64 -7.06 5.96
N VAL A 268 -5.82 -5.99 5.18
CA VAL A 268 -5.25 -4.68 5.46
C VAL A 268 -6.05 -4.00 6.58
N PRO A 269 -5.45 -3.71 7.74
CA PRO A 269 -6.12 -3.03 8.84
C PRO A 269 -6.65 -1.65 8.43
N SER A 270 -7.81 -1.25 8.95
CA SER A 270 -8.32 0.10 8.78
C SER A 270 -7.64 1.08 9.73
N LEU A 271 -7.61 2.35 9.34
CA LEU A 271 -7.06 3.39 10.19
C LEU A 271 -7.93 3.59 11.44
N GLN A 272 -9.25 3.37 11.41
CA GLN A 272 -10.09 3.60 12.59
C GLN A 272 -10.07 2.42 13.56
N ASP A 273 -9.96 1.20 13.03
CA ASP A 273 -9.95 -0.03 13.81
C ASP A 273 -9.01 -1.07 13.20
N ASN A 274 -7.97 -1.44 13.96
CA ASN A 274 -6.99 -2.43 13.51
C ASN A 274 -7.59 -3.84 13.35
N ASN A 275 -8.77 -4.10 13.94
CA ASN A 275 -9.51 -5.36 13.80
C ASN A 275 -10.36 -5.38 12.52
N GLN A 276 -10.76 -4.21 12.01
CA GLN A 276 -11.46 -4.12 10.75
C GLN A 276 -10.46 -4.28 9.60
N LYS A 277 -10.63 -5.33 8.81
CA LYS A 277 -9.78 -5.64 7.67
C LYS A 277 -10.47 -5.31 6.36
N THR A 278 -9.71 -4.79 5.41
CA THR A 278 -10.19 -4.41 4.08
C THR A 278 -9.26 -4.95 3.00
N LYS A 279 -9.81 -5.08 1.80
CA LYS A 279 -9.03 -5.36 0.59
C LYS A 279 -8.54 -4.05 0.00
N ARG A 280 -7.25 -3.99 -0.35
CA ARG A 280 -6.66 -2.85 -1.07
C ARG A 280 -5.85 -3.34 -2.25
N THR A 281 -5.52 -2.45 -3.17
CA THR A 281 -4.87 -2.82 -4.43
C THR A 281 -3.69 -1.91 -4.76
N CYS A 282 -2.78 -2.44 -5.55
CA CYS A 282 -1.82 -1.70 -6.33
C CYS A 282 -2.23 -1.78 -7.80
N SER A 283 -2.19 -0.67 -8.52
CA SER A 283 -2.54 -0.61 -9.94
C SER A 283 -1.28 -0.59 -10.80
N VAL A 284 -1.18 -1.47 -11.77
CA VAL A 284 -0.08 -1.53 -12.75
C VAL A 284 -0.64 -1.12 -14.10
N ILE A 285 -0.45 0.14 -14.46
CA ILE A 285 -0.88 0.72 -15.72
C ILE A 285 0.20 0.51 -16.76
N VAL A 286 -0.15 -0.19 -17.82
CA VAL A 286 0.74 -0.52 -18.93
C VAL A 286 0.29 0.27 -20.16
N ASN A 287 1.17 1.15 -20.63
CA ASN A 287 1.01 1.89 -21.88
C ASN A 287 1.72 1.12 -23.00
N VAL A 288 0.98 0.63 -23.98
CA VAL A 288 1.52 -0.10 -25.12
C VAL A 288 1.55 0.82 -26.34
N GLU A 289 2.72 1.02 -26.90
CA GLU A 289 2.91 1.82 -28.11
C GLU A 289 2.15 1.21 -29.31
N ALA A 290 1.65 2.09 -30.19
CA ALA A 290 1.10 1.66 -31.46
C ALA A 290 2.20 1.06 -32.36
N ALA A 291 1.83 0.08 -33.19
CA ALA A 291 2.64 -0.31 -34.33
C ALA A 291 2.88 0.93 -35.20
N ALA A 292 4.14 1.19 -35.57
CA ALA A 292 4.47 2.30 -36.46
C ALA A 292 3.63 2.17 -37.72
N SER A 293 2.73 3.13 -37.94
CA SER A 293 1.95 3.18 -39.17
C SER A 293 2.93 3.38 -40.30
N SER A 294 3.12 2.36 -41.13
CA SER A 294 3.76 2.54 -42.42
C SER A 294 2.80 3.40 -43.25
N THR A 295 2.91 4.72 -43.13
CA THR A 295 2.44 5.62 -44.17
C THR A 295 3.22 5.25 -45.42
N SER A 296 2.63 4.35 -46.22
CA SER A 296 3.04 4.17 -47.59
C SER A 296 2.78 5.50 -48.27
N THR A 297 3.82 6.33 -48.39
CA THR A 297 3.84 7.43 -49.34
C THR A 297 3.70 6.79 -50.72
N VAL A 298 2.47 6.63 -51.19
CA VAL A 298 2.19 6.30 -52.58
C VAL A 298 2.66 7.52 -53.36
N ALA A 299 3.84 7.41 -53.97
CA ALA A 299 4.29 8.39 -54.96
C ALA A 299 3.31 8.31 -56.14
N THR A 300 2.30 9.17 -56.17
CA THR A 300 1.51 9.43 -57.37
C THR A 300 2.36 10.23 -58.34
N THR A 301 3.29 9.58 -59.04
CA THR A 301 3.91 10.16 -60.23
C THR A 301 2.86 10.18 -61.34
N SER A 302 2.08 11.26 -61.37
CA SER A 302 1.25 11.68 -62.50
C SER A 302 2.14 11.74 -63.75
N SER A 303 1.79 10.92 -64.75
CA SER A 303 2.39 10.99 -66.08
C SER A 303 1.86 12.23 -66.82
N ALA A 304 2.29 13.42 -66.40
CA ALA A 304 2.10 14.63 -67.18
C ALA A 304 2.99 14.51 -68.43
N ARG A 305 2.41 14.05 -69.54
CA ARG A 305 3.00 14.20 -70.87
C ARG A 305 3.20 15.70 -71.12
N SER A 306 4.46 16.10 -71.23
CA SER A 306 4.87 17.44 -71.67
C SER A 306 4.15 17.80 -72.98
N ILE A 307 3.21 18.74 -72.90
CA ILE A 307 2.90 19.64 -74.01
C ILE A 307 3.62 20.94 -73.66
N VAL A 308 4.87 21.05 -74.09
CA VAL A 308 5.54 22.35 -74.19
C VAL A 308 5.24 22.88 -75.58
N THR A 309 4.08 23.50 -75.74
CA THR A 309 3.86 24.46 -76.81
C THR A 309 4.46 25.78 -76.38
N ALA A 310 5.53 26.16 -77.06
CA ALA A 310 6.08 27.51 -77.07
C ALA A 310 4.97 28.52 -77.38
N SER A 311 4.93 29.65 -76.66
CA SER A 311 4.64 31.00 -77.17
C SER A 311 4.58 32.03 -76.04
N GLY A 312 5.25 33.16 -76.27
CA GLY A 312 4.69 34.47 -75.94
C GLY A 312 5.06 35.05 -74.58
N ALA A 313 6.07 35.92 -74.59
CA ALA A 313 6.29 36.93 -73.58
C ALA A 313 5.03 37.75 -73.29
N LEU A 314 4.83 38.17 -72.04
CA LEU A 314 4.43 39.55 -71.71
C LEU A 314 4.62 39.85 -70.22
N ASN A 315 5.31 40.97 -69.99
CA ASN A 315 5.44 41.73 -68.75
C ASN A 315 4.11 41.92 -68.03
N ILE A 316 4.14 42.09 -66.70
CA ILE A 316 3.72 43.32 -66.00
C ILE A 316 4.11 43.21 -64.51
N LEU A 317 4.91 44.19 -64.09
CA LEU A 317 5.08 44.65 -62.71
C LEU A 317 3.73 44.91 -62.04
N VAL A 318 3.54 44.48 -60.79
CA VAL A 318 2.98 45.37 -59.74
C VAL A 318 3.63 45.04 -58.40
N ALA A 319 4.41 46.01 -57.91
CA ALA A 319 4.76 46.14 -56.52
C ALA A 319 3.78 47.12 -55.83
N MET A 320 3.70 46.99 -54.50
CA MET A 320 3.05 47.87 -53.51
C MET A 320 1.53 47.71 -53.32
N PHE A 321 1.12 47.33 -52.11
CA PHE A 321 0.65 48.33 -51.13
C PHE A 321 0.72 47.79 -49.69
N VAL A 322 1.28 48.65 -48.84
CA VAL A 322 1.26 48.64 -47.38
C VAL A 322 -0.16 48.96 -46.91
N SER A 323 -0.66 48.27 -45.88
CA SER A 323 -1.58 48.88 -44.91
C SER A 323 -1.44 48.25 -43.54
N LEU A 324 -0.85 49.05 -42.64
CA LEU A 324 -1.02 49.02 -41.19
C LEU A 324 -2.50 48.91 -40.79
N GLY A 325 -2.77 48.31 -39.64
CA GLY A 325 -4.07 48.41 -38.97
C GLY A 325 -4.09 47.70 -37.62
N GLY A 326 -3.61 48.39 -36.58
CA GLY A 326 -3.90 48.04 -35.19
C GLY A 326 -5.23 48.63 -34.70
N PHE A 327 -5.57 48.27 -33.46
CA PHE A 327 -6.71 48.66 -32.60
C PHE A 327 -8.03 47.87 -32.78
N ASN A 328 -8.26 46.90 -31.88
CA ASN A 328 -8.96 47.14 -30.60
C ASN A 328 -8.53 46.10 -29.56
#